data_AF-A0A4U7E6Z3-F1
#
_entry.id   AF-A0A4U7E6Z3-F1
#
_cell.length_a   1.000
_cell.length_b   1.000
_cell.length_c   1.000
_cell.angle_alpha   90.00
_cell.angle_beta   90.00
_cell.angle_gamma   90.00
#
_symmetry.space_group_name_H-M   'P 1'
#
loop_
_entity.id
_entity.type
_entity.pdbx_description
1 polymer ?
#
loop_
_entity_poly.entity_id
_entity_poly.type
_entity_poly.pdbx_seq_one_letter_code
_entity_poly.pdbx_strand_id
1 'polypeptide(L)'
;MSDVSAAEGGGPFEEQRQVYDLLSQETRHLILQFILGHPEHLPSLDELAYMMPKNKAAIRDQLEVLGDNDIIECYRHPPNGEARDLPSQFYGLTEHGVEILYEYNYLRGLPVARALYDNTRLSEKAQRHRDAPRPDLPDSVRDALTIDEDEGADFDRLERYIRERKGNTHSVDDQVTVAKAFYTTGIDPEEEGIKRTELLDSLDVDIEYQPRTVLNHLVDAGVLAQTAPPGPDVFAISERLDDIVNGNVGEEAEANLDALIAHIDDELQVTALSEGAAERDGPQARASAPSVAVADGAGRTIRSILAAEFAIEPERVTDFLQSGDPVDRLNTAVEAIESSKEVTKSEDYGQIVFVSPAYRYRLTEEAMQLV
;
A
#
# COMPACT_ATOMS: atom_id res chain seq x y z
N MET A 1 -73.32 26.70 -2.84
CA MET A 1 -73.91 25.43 -2.37
C MET A 1 -73.35 24.31 -3.23
N SER A 2 -72.24 23.73 -2.81
CA SER A 2 -71.83 22.33 -3.07
C SER A 2 -70.42 22.20 -2.50
N ASP A 3 -70.47 21.80 -1.24
CA ASP A 3 -69.40 21.35 -0.37
C ASP A 3 -68.63 20.20 -1.02
N VAL A 4 -67.30 20.28 -1.03
CA VAL A 4 -66.42 19.14 -1.28
C VAL A 4 -65.33 19.18 -0.20
N SER A 5 -65.72 18.72 0.99
CA SER A 5 -65.01 17.68 1.75
C SER A 5 -63.49 17.72 1.66
N ALA A 6 -62.88 18.31 2.69
CA ALA A 6 -61.48 18.11 3.05
C ALA A 6 -61.13 16.62 3.02
N ALA A 7 -60.19 16.25 2.14
CA ALA A 7 -59.52 14.98 2.22
C ALA A 7 -58.45 15.09 3.33
N GLU A 8 -58.71 14.41 4.44
CA GLU A 8 -57.72 14.09 5.46
C GLU A 8 -56.62 13.21 4.85
N GLY A 9 -55.36 13.59 5.00
CA GLY A 9 -54.19 12.90 4.45
C GLY A 9 -53.22 13.90 3.85
N GLY A 10 -52.31 14.40 4.69
CA GLY A 10 -51.34 15.43 4.32
C GLY A 10 -50.52 15.04 3.09
N GLY A 11 -50.36 15.97 2.15
CA GLY A 11 -49.54 15.71 0.96
C GLY A 11 -48.06 15.46 1.31
N PRO A 12 -47.22 15.07 0.33
CA PRO A 12 -45.80 14.72 0.57
C PRO A 12 -44.99 15.79 1.36
N PHE A 13 -45.37 17.07 1.23
CA PHE A 13 -44.75 18.17 1.96
C PHE A 13 -45.10 18.21 3.46
N GLU A 14 -46.26 17.66 3.84
CA GLU A 14 -46.70 17.58 5.23
C GLU A 14 -46.00 16.42 5.95
N GLU A 15 -45.84 15.27 5.28
CA GLU A 15 -45.01 14.16 5.77
C GLU A 15 -43.55 14.60 5.95
N GLN A 16 -42.96 15.28 4.96
CA GLN A 16 -41.60 15.83 5.09
C GLN A 16 -41.44 16.80 6.24
N ARG A 17 -42.44 17.68 6.47
CA ARG A 17 -42.43 18.61 7.62
C ARG A 17 -42.51 17.86 8.94
N GLN A 18 -43.36 16.83 9.03
CA GLN A 18 -43.51 16.03 10.25
C GLN A 18 -42.22 15.30 10.60
N VAL A 19 -41.54 14.70 9.62
CA VAL A 19 -40.23 14.04 9.85
C VAL A 19 -39.17 15.07 10.23
N TYR A 20 -39.12 16.24 9.58
CA TYR A 20 -38.19 17.28 9.97
C TYR A 20 -38.41 17.75 11.41
N ASP A 21 -39.66 18.06 11.79
CA ASP A 21 -40.04 18.47 13.15
C ASP A 21 -39.77 17.35 14.18
N LEU A 22 -39.93 16.09 13.77
CA LEU A 22 -39.56 14.93 14.58
C LEU A 22 -38.05 14.95 14.83
N LEU A 23 -37.21 14.95 13.80
CA LEU A 23 -35.77 14.78 13.94
C LEU A 23 -35.06 16.03 14.52
N SER A 24 -35.58 17.24 14.26
CA SER A 24 -34.91 18.50 14.62
C SER A 24 -35.07 18.92 16.08
N GLN A 25 -35.88 18.21 16.88
CA GLN A 25 -36.04 18.53 18.30
C GLN A 25 -34.74 18.21 19.04
N GLU A 26 -34.23 19.18 19.82
CA GLU A 26 -32.90 19.17 20.42
C GLU A 26 -32.52 17.84 21.11
N THR A 27 -33.39 17.31 21.97
CA THR A 27 -33.10 16.08 22.72
C THR A 27 -33.14 14.85 21.81
N ARG A 28 -34.09 14.75 20.86
CA ARG A 28 -34.13 13.65 19.89
C ARG A 28 -32.94 13.67 18.96
N HIS A 29 -32.57 14.85 18.47
CA HIS A 29 -31.37 15.03 17.67
C HIS A 29 -30.13 14.54 18.42
N LEU A 30 -29.95 14.94 19.68
CA LEU A 30 -28.83 14.46 20.51
C LEU A 30 -28.86 12.93 20.71
N ILE A 31 -30.03 12.34 20.98
CA ILE A 31 -30.16 10.88 21.11
C ILE A 31 -29.68 10.19 19.83
N LEU A 32 -30.15 10.62 18.66
CA LEU A 32 -29.75 10.05 17.38
C LEU A 32 -28.25 10.21 17.13
N GLN A 33 -27.68 11.38 17.41
CA GLN A 33 -26.22 11.59 17.30
C GLN A 33 -25.42 10.66 18.19
N PHE A 34 -25.86 10.42 19.43
CA PHE A 34 -25.18 9.49 20.33
C PHE A 34 -25.39 8.02 19.96
N ILE A 35 -26.53 7.66 19.38
CA ILE A 35 -26.73 6.32 18.80
C ILE A 35 -25.76 6.11 17.62
N LEU A 36 -25.71 7.05 16.68
CA LEU A 36 -24.80 7.00 15.53
C LEU A 36 -23.33 6.95 15.99
N GLY A 37 -22.95 7.78 16.97
CA GLY A 37 -21.57 7.82 17.47
C GLY A 37 -21.14 6.64 18.34
N HIS A 38 -22.07 5.87 18.92
CA HIS A 38 -21.74 4.75 19.82
C HIS A 38 -21.15 3.54 19.05
N PRO A 39 -20.05 2.90 19.47
CA PRO A 39 -19.36 1.82 18.73
C PRO A 39 -20.29 0.71 18.23
N GLU A 40 -21.14 0.20 19.12
CA GLU A 40 -22.14 -0.83 18.82
C GLU A 40 -23.51 -0.27 18.40
N HIS A 41 -23.62 1.04 18.18
CA HIS A 41 -24.87 1.77 17.87
C HIS A 41 -26.06 1.51 18.82
N LEU A 42 -25.77 1.07 20.05
CA LEU A 42 -26.75 0.56 20.99
C LEU A 42 -26.62 1.16 22.40
N PRO A 43 -26.52 2.49 22.59
CA PRO A 43 -26.34 3.06 23.94
C PRO A 43 -27.49 2.70 24.90
N SER A 44 -27.16 2.53 26.18
CA SER A 44 -28.13 2.39 27.27
C SER A 44 -28.61 3.76 27.77
N LEU A 45 -29.73 3.77 28.52
CA LEU A 45 -30.27 5.00 29.12
C LEU A 45 -29.26 5.69 30.08
N ASP A 46 -28.42 4.91 30.77
CA ASP A 46 -27.38 5.45 31.64
C ASP A 46 -26.25 6.13 30.86
N GLU A 47 -25.89 5.59 29.69
CA GLU A 47 -24.90 6.19 28.79
C GLU A 47 -25.44 7.49 28.19
N LEU A 48 -26.66 7.49 27.65
CA LEU A 48 -27.30 8.70 27.13
C LEU A 48 -27.40 9.80 28.20
N ALA A 49 -27.78 9.45 29.43
CA ALA A 49 -27.86 10.40 30.53
C ALA A 49 -26.50 10.91 31.03
N TYR A 50 -25.41 10.20 30.72
CA TYR A 50 -24.04 10.67 31.00
C TYR A 50 -23.57 11.65 29.92
N MET A 51 -23.90 11.37 28.65
CA MET A 51 -23.44 12.15 27.50
C MET A 51 -24.24 13.43 27.27
N MET A 52 -25.48 13.50 27.77
CA MET A 52 -26.40 14.60 27.52
C MET A 52 -26.64 15.45 28.77
N PRO A 53 -26.78 16.78 28.64
CA PRO A 53 -27.20 17.65 29.73
C PRO A 53 -28.73 17.57 29.99
N LYS A 54 -29.29 16.35 29.98
CA LYS A 54 -30.72 16.08 30.16
C LYS A 54 -30.91 14.99 31.22
N ASN A 55 -32.01 15.05 31.96
CA ASN A 55 -32.30 14.02 32.95
C ASN A 55 -32.88 12.76 32.29
N LYS A 56 -32.78 11.61 32.98
CA LYS A 56 -33.24 10.30 32.46
C LYS A 56 -34.72 10.27 32.08
N ALA A 57 -35.59 11.00 32.77
CA ALA A 57 -37.02 11.02 32.45
C ALA A 57 -37.24 11.72 31.10
N ALA A 58 -36.66 12.91 30.91
CA ALA A 58 -36.73 13.65 29.65
C ALA A 58 -36.13 12.87 28.47
N ILE A 59 -35.04 12.11 28.69
CA ILE A 59 -34.47 11.23 27.67
C ILE A 59 -35.44 10.09 27.35
N ARG A 60 -36.01 9.45 28.37
CA ARG A 60 -36.98 8.35 28.18
C ARG A 60 -38.21 8.80 27.40
N ASP A 61 -38.76 9.96 27.71
CA ASP A 61 -39.91 10.51 26.99
C ASP A 61 -39.59 10.70 25.50
N GLN A 62 -38.36 11.09 25.16
CA GLN A 62 -37.96 11.24 23.75
C GLN A 62 -37.61 9.91 23.06
N LEU A 63 -37.09 8.92 23.80
CA LEU A 63 -36.93 7.56 23.29
C LEU A 63 -38.28 6.92 22.95
N GLU A 64 -39.30 7.15 23.78
CA GLU A 64 -40.67 6.71 23.52
C GLU A 64 -41.22 7.35 22.25
N VAL A 65 -41.06 8.67 22.07
CA VAL A 65 -41.47 9.37 20.84
C VAL A 65 -40.76 8.81 19.59
N LEU A 66 -39.45 8.55 19.66
CA LEU A 66 -38.71 7.99 18.52
C LEU A 66 -39.13 6.54 18.23
N GLY A 67 -39.45 5.75 19.27
CA GLY A 67 -39.96 4.38 19.12
C GLY A 67 -41.38 4.34 18.57
N ASP A 68 -42.26 5.24 18.99
CA ASP A 68 -43.63 5.35 18.48
C ASP A 68 -43.68 5.72 16.99
N ASN A 69 -42.62 6.34 16.47
CA ASN A 69 -42.44 6.67 15.05
C ASN A 69 -41.56 5.65 14.32
N ASP A 70 -41.28 4.50 14.93
CA ASP A 70 -40.49 3.41 14.34
C ASP A 70 -39.09 3.84 13.86
N ILE A 71 -38.48 4.84 14.51
CA ILE A 71 -37.11 5.28 14.21
C ILE A 71 -36.08 4.47 15.01
N ILE A 72 -36.43 4.10 16.24
CA ILE A 72 -35.56 3.33 17.14
C ILE A 72 -36.34 2.20 17.82
N GLU A 73 -35.63 1.18 18.27
CA GLU A 73 -36.19 0.11 19.09
C GLU A 73 -35.39 -0.10 20.39
N CYS A 74 -36.08 -0.65 21.41
CA CYS A 74 -35.48 -1.08 22.67
C CYS A 74 -34.99 -2.53 22.55
N TYR A 75 -33.70 -2.70 22.28
CA TYR A 75 -33.03 -3.99 22.23
C TYR A 75 -32.69 -4.47 23.63
N ARG A 76 -33.14 -5.69 23.99
CA ARG A 76 -32.95 -6.24 25.34
C ARG A 76 -31.86 -7.31 25.34
N HIS A 77 -31.00 -7.26 26.35
CA HIS A 77 -30.04 -8.32 26.66
C HIS A 77 -30.36 -8.91 28.04
N PRO A 78 -31.27 -9.91 28.13
CA PRO A 78 -31.71 -10.48 29.40
C PRO A 78 -30.59 -10.93 30.35
N PRO A 79 -29.47 -11.53 29.87
CA PRO A 79 -28.38 -11.96 30.76
C PRO A 79 -27.79 -10.84 31.63
N ASN A 80 -27.81 -9.59 31.14
CA ASN A 80 -27.30 -8.46 31.93
C ASN A 80 -28.20 -8.12 33.12
N GLY A 81 -29.49 -8.47 33.06
CA GLY A 81 -30.44 -8.21 34.16
C GLY A 81 -30.16 -9.02 35.42
N GLU A 82 -29.43 -10.12 35.31
CA GLU A 82 -28.99 -10.96 36.43
C GLU A 82 -27.67 -10.46 37.05
N ALA A 83 -26.88 -9.68 36.29
CA ALA A 83 -25.64 -9.09 36.74
C ALA A 83 -25.89 -7.74 37.43
N ARG A 84 -25.26 -7.54 38.59
CA ARG A 84 -25.33 -6.25 39.29
C ARG A 84 -24.58 -5.19 38.47
N ASP A 85 -25.17 -4.01 38.33
CA ASP A 85 -24.57 -2.81 37.71
C ASP A 85 -24.32 -2.88 36.19
N LEU A 86 -25.03 -3.75 35.45
CA LEU A 86 -25.05 -3.75 33.98
C LEU A 86 -26.43 -3.33 33.41
N PRO A 87 -26.47 -2.59 32.30
CA PRO A 87 -27.72 -2.29 31.60
C PRO A 87 -28.24 -3.52 30.84
N SER A 88 -29.55 -3.75 30.89
CA SER A 88 -30.23 -4.81 30.11
C SER A 88 -31.10 -4.30 28.96
N GLN A 89 -31.20 -2.97 28.82
CA GLN A 89 -31.96 -2.28 27.79
C GLN A 89 -31.05 -1.30 27.05
N PHE A 90 -31.06 -1.42 25.74
CA PHE A 90 -30.26 -0.66 24.79
C PHE A 90 -31.17 -0.09 23.71
N TYR A 91 -30.78 1.04 23.11
CA TYR A 91 -31.59 1.72 22.12
C TYR A 91 -30.79 1.90 20.84
N GLY A 92 -31.32 1.39 19.73
CA GLY A 92 -30.66 1.43 18.41
C GLY A 92 -31.68 1.68 17.31
N LEU A 93 -31.21 1.91 16.09
CA LEU A 93 -32.09 2.16 14.95
C LEU A 93 -32.87 0.89 14.55
N THR A 94 -34.06 1.10 14.00
CA THR A 94 -34.80 0.10 13.23
C THR A 94 -34.35 0.17 11.76
N GLU A 95 -34.79 -0.79 10.93
CA GLU A 95 -34.58 -0.72 9.47
C GLU A 95 -35.23 0.55 8.89
N HIS A 96 -36.46 0.87 9.30
CA HIS A 96 -37.15 2.09 8.88
C HIS A 96 -36.44 3.37 9.34
N GLY A 97 -35.92 3.37 10.58
CA GLY A 97 -35.13 4.48 11.11
C GLY A 97 -33.87 4.75 10.29
N VAL A 98 -33.18 3.71 9.84
CA VAL A 98 -32.03 3.85 8.93
C VAL A 98 -32.43 4.50 7.62
N GLU A 99 -33.52 4.06 6.98
CA GLU A 99 -34.02 4.64 5.72
C GLU A 99 -34.30 6.15 5.88
N ILE A 100 -35.01 6.53 6.95
CA ILE A 100 -35.32 7.92 7.25
C ILE A 100 -34.04 8.72 7.53
N LEU A 101 -33.11 8.19 8.33
CA LEU A 101 -31.87 8.90 8.64
C LEU A 101 -30.97 9.05 7.40
N TYR A 102 -30.99 8.10 6.47
CA TYR A 102 -30.31 8.21 5.18
C TYR A 102 -30.94 9.35 4.34
N GLU A 103 -32.27 9.34 4.16
CA GLU A 103 -32.99 10.34 3.37
C GLU A 103 -32.75 11.78 3.89
N TYR A 104 -32.68 11.94 5.21
CA TYR A 104 -32.48 13.24 5.86
C TYR A 104 -31.00 13.54 6.19
N ASN A 105 -30.06 12.82 5.56
CA ASN A 105 -28.61 13.05 5.63
C ASN A 105 -27.96 12.96 7.03
N TYR A 106 -28.55 12.22 7.95
CA TYR A 106 -27.93 11.96 9.25
C TYR A 106 -26.76 10.99 9.14
N LEU A 107 -26.87 9.97 8.27
CA LEU A 107 -25.81 8.95 8.12
C LEU A 107 -24.51 9.51 7.55
N ARG A 108 -24.57 10.59 6.76
CA ARG A 108 -23.37 11.33 6.31
C ARG A 108 -22.52 11.87 7.47
N GLY A 109 -23.14 12.15 8.61
CA GLY A 109 -22.46 12.63 9.82
C GLY A 109 -21.85 11.50 10.67
N LEU A 110 -22.04 10.24 10.30
CA LEU A 110 -21.65 9.08 11.10
C LEU A 110 -20.15 9.06 11.47
N PRO A 111 -19.18 9.31 10.56
CA PRO A 111 -17.77 9.34 10.93
C PRO A 111 -17.45 10.43 11.96
N VAL A 112 -18.08 11.60 11.82
CA VAL A 112 -17.91 12.73 12.75
C VAL A 112 -18.52 12.38 14.11
N ALA A 113 -19.70 11.79 14.15
CA ALA A 113 -20.36 11.36 15.38
C ALA A 113 -19.52 10.31 16.14
N ARG A 114 -18.95 9.34 15.41
CA ARG A 114 -18.02 8.34 15.96
C ARG A 114 -16.78 9.00 16.56
N ALA A 115 -16.12 9.88 15.80
CA ALA A 115 -14.93 10.58 16.27
C ALA A 115 -15.20 11.42 17.53
N LEU A 116 -16.35 12.12 17.59
CA LEU A 116 -16.74 12.88 18.79
C LEU A 116 -17.01 11.97 19.99
N TYR A 117 -17.63 10.82 19.77
CA TYR A 117 -17.89 9.84 20.83
C TYR A 117 -16.58 9.29 21.39
N ASP A 118 -15.65 8.84 20.54
CA ASP A 118 -14.39 8.23 20.96
C ASP A 118 -13.46 9.21 21.70
N ASN A 119 -13.53 10.49 21.37
CA ASN A 119 -12.80 11.55 22.08
C ASN A 119 -13.48 11.99 23.39
N THR A 120 -14.67 11.47 23.70
CA THR A 120 -15.36 11.81 24.95
C THR A 120 -14.80 11.02 26.13
N ARG A 121 -14.34 11.74 27.16
CA ARG A 121 -13.89 11.11 28.40
C ARG A 121 -15.07 10.51 29.16
N LEU A 122 -15.06 9.19 29.33
CA LEU A 122 -16.06 8.46 30.12
C LEU A 122 -15.65 8.29 31.58
N SER A 123 -16.63 8.29 32.48
CA SER A 123 -16.45 7.86 33.87
C SER A 123 -16.32 6.34 33.95
N GLU A 124 -15.76 5.79 35.04
CA GLU A 124 -15.66 4.32 35.22
C GLU A 124 -17.03 3.62 35.10
N LYS A 125 -18.09 4.25 35.62
CA LYS A 125 -19.45 3.71 35.47
C LYS A 125 -19.91 3.74 34.00
N ALA A 126 -19.71 4.86 33.31
CA ALA A 126 -20.11 4.99 31.91
C ALA A 126 -19.34 4.03 31.00
N GLN A 127 -18.03 3.86 31.24
CA GLN A 127 -17.18 2.91 30.54
C GLN A 127 -17.66 1.47 30.77
N ARG A 128 -17.95 1.07 32.01
CA ARG A 128 -18.53 -0.25 32.30
C ARG A 128 -19.86 -0.51 31.60
N HIS A 129 -20.67 0.53 31.40
CA HIS A 129 -21.89 0.41 30.62
C HIS A 129 -21.60 0.31 29.12
N ARG A 130 -20.65 1.11 28.59
CA ARG A 130 -20.14 1.04 27.21
C ARG A 130 -19.71 -0.38 26.84
N ASP A 131 -18.94 -1.00 27.72
CA ASP A 131 -18.34 -2.31 27.49
C ASP A 131 -19.25 -3.49 27.89
N ALA A 132 -20.48 -3.22 28.31
CA ALA A 132 -21.43 -4.27 28.68
C ALA A 132 -21.80 -5.13 27.45
N PRO A 133 -22.01 -6.45 27.61
CA PRO A 133 -22.51 -7.30 26.52
C PRO A 133 -23.83 -6.77 25.96
N ARG A 134 -23.97 -6.75 24.64
CA ARG A 134 -25.12 -6.19 23.92
C ARG A 134 -25.71 -7.23 22.96
N PRO A 135 -27.01 -7.11 22.62
CA PRO A 135 -27.60 -7.94 21.59
C PRO A 135 -27.11 -7.49 20.21
N ASP A 136 -27.21 -8.38 19.22
CA ASP A 136 -26.92 -8.06 17.83
C ASP A 136 -28.02 -7.19 17.21
N LEU A 137 -27.59 -6.19 16.42
CA LEU A 137 -28.49 -5.48 15.50
C LEU A 137 -28.83 -6.35 14.29
N PRO A 138 -29.99 -6.14 13.65
CA PRO A 138 -30.29 -6.71 12.34
C PRO A 138 -29.19 -6.41 11.32
N ASP A 139 -28.87 -7.37 10.45
CA ASP A 139 -27.77 -7.25 9.50
C ASP A 139 -27.91 -6.01 8.59
N SER A 140 -29.12 -5.76 8.09
CA SER A 140 -29.48 -4.56 7.31
C SER A 140 -29.13 -3.24 8.01
N VAL A 141 -29.38 -3.14 9.32
CA VAL A 141 -29.07 -1.97 10.13
C VAL A 141 -27.57 -1.88 10.38
N ARG A 142 -26.91 -3.00 10.65
CA ARG A 142 -25.46 -3.07 10.89
C ARG A 142 -24.67 -2.65 9.66
N ASP A 143 -25.05 -3.16 8.48
CA ASP A 143 -24.40 -2.87 7.22
C ASP A 143 -24.51 -1.37 6.90
N ALA A 144 -25.68 -0.77 7.08
CA ALA A 144 -25.90 0.67 6.84
C ALA A 144 -25.19 1.61 7.82
N LEU A 145 -24.75 1.10 8.98
CA LEU A 145 -24.02 1.85 10.00
C LEU A 145 -22.53 1.52 10.01
N THR A 146 -22.06 0.73 9.06
CA THR A 146 -20.63 0.49 8.88
C THR A 146 -20.01 1.75 8.28
N ILE A 147 -19.00 2.30 8.97
CA ILE A 147 -18.20 3.39 8.43
C ILE A 147 -17.15 2.73 7.55
N ASP A 148 -17.36 2.73 6.24
CA ASP A 148 -16.28 2.45 5.31
C ASP A 148 -15.24 3.57 5.48
N GLU A 149 -14.01 3.22 5.89
CA GLU A 149 -12.91 4.19 6.06
C GLU A 149 -12.58 4.95 4.75
N ASP A 150 -13.20 4.57 3.63
CA ASP A 150 -13.07 5.13 2.29
C ASP A 150 -14.06 6.26 1.92
N GLU A 151 -15.11 6.54 2.71
CA GLU A 151 -16.17 7.52 2.34
C GLU A 151 -15.81 9.01 2.54
N GLY A 152 -14.55 9.34 2.85
CA GLY A 152 -14.12 10.73 3.02
C GLY A 152 -14.03 11.54 1.72
N ALA A 153 -13.95 10.88 0.56
CA ALA A 153 -13.61 11.47 -0.73
C ALA A 153 -14.68 11.17 -1.78
N ASP A 154 -15.29 12.21 -2.36
CA ASP A 154 -16.23 12.07 -3.48
C ASP A 154 -15.45 11.94 -4.80
N PHE A 155 -15.19 10.70 -5.19
CA PHE A 155 -14.44 10.41 -6.41
C PHE A 155 -15.25 10.53 -7.71
N ASP A 156 -16.54 10.90 -7.67
CA ASP A 156 -17.39 10.91 -8.87
C ASP A 156 -16.86 11.85 -9.96
N ARG A 157 -16.25 12.97 -9.55
CA ARG A 157 -15.65 13.93 -10.49
C ARG A 157 -14.36 13.40 -11.09
N LEU A 158 -13.48 12.80 -10.29
CA LEU A 158 -12.25 12.16 -10.75
C LEU A 158 -12.55 10.98 -11.71
N GLU A 159 -13.50 10.13 -11.35
CA GLU A 159 -13.92 9.00 -12.17
C GLU A 159 -14.50 9.48 -13.50
N ARG A 160 -15.41 10.47 -13.48
CA ARG A 160 -15.96 11.07 -14.70
C ARG A 160 -14.86 11.66 -15.57
N TYR A 161 -13.91 12.37 -14.98
CA TYR A 161 -12.77 12.96 -15.69
C TYR A 161 -11.92 11.90 -16.42
N ILE A 162 -11.62 10.79 -15.74
CA ILE A 162 -10.86 9.66 -16.32
C ILE A 162 -11.66 9.02 -17.46
N ARG A 163 -12.94 8.71 -17.24
CA ARG A 163 -13.80 8.07 -18.24
C ARG A 163 -14.03 8.95 -19.48
N GLU A 164 -14.13 10.27 -19.31
CA GLU A 164 -14.25 11.20 -20.45
C GLU A 164 -13.00 11.23 -21.33
N ARG A 165 -11.80 11.13 -20.73
CA ARG A 165 -10.52 11.19 -21.45
C ARG A 165 -10.03 9.84 -21.97
N LYS A 166 -10.34 8.76 -21.25
CA LYS A 166 -9.77 7.42 -21.45
C LYS A 166 -10.81 6.32 -21.54
N GLY A 167 -12.10 6.64 -21.62
CA GLY A 167 -13.19 5.66 -21.70
C GLY A 167 -13.16 4.73 -22.93
N ASN A 168 -12.37 5.06 -23.94
CA ASN A 168 -12.11 4.19 -25.09
C ASN A 168 -10.98 3.17 -24.86
N THR A 169 -10.28 3.24 -23.73
CA THR A 169 -9.24 2.30 -23.36
C THR A 169 -9.82 1.12 -22.58
N HIS A 170 -9.25 -0.07 -22.79
CA HIS A 170 -9.74 -1.28 -22.13
C HIS A 170 -9.43 -1.33 -20.62
N SER A 171 -8.49 -0.52 -20.14
CA SER A 171 -8.07 -0.49 -18.74
C SER A 171 -8.70 0.67 -17.95
N VAL A 172 -9.84 1.23 -18.40
CA VAL A 172 -10.41 2.42 -17.77
C VAL A 172 -10.87 2.16 -16.34
N ASP A 173 -11.38 0.97 -16.03
CA ASP A 173 -11.81 0.62 -14.67
C ASP A 173 -10.60 0.51 -13.74
N ASP A 174 -9.53 -0.18 -14.16
CA ASP A 174 -8.25 -0.20 -13.43
C ASP A 174 -7.65 1.19 -13.24
N GLN A 175 -7.78 2.10 -14.22
CA GLN A 175 -7.32 3.48 -14.08
C GLN A 175 -8.05 4.20 -12.95
N VAL A 176 -9.38 4.02 -12.86
CA VAL A 176 -10.18 4.61 -11.79
C VAL A 176 -9.77 4.00 -10.45
N THR A 177 -9.65 2.67 -10.35
CA THR A 177 -9.21 1.97 -9.14
C THR A 177 -7.85 2.48 -8.65
N VAL A 178 -6.86 2.53 -9.53
CA VAL A 178 -5.51 3.00 -9.18
C VAL A 178 -5.54 4.48 -8.79
N ALA A 179 -6.26 5.34 -9.51
CA ALA A 179 -6.33 6.76 -9.17
C ALA A 179 -6.95 7.02 -7.78
N LYS A 180 -8.02 6.27 -7.44
CA LYS A 180 -8.64 6.32 -6.10
C LYS A 180 -7.64 5.86 -5.02
N ALA A 181 -6.95 4.74 -5.26
CA ALA A 181 -5.99 4.21 -4.30
C ALA A 181 -4.81 5.17 -4.05
N PHE A 182 -4.29 5.84 -5.10
CA PHE A 182 -3.28 6.88 -4.92
C PHE A 182 -3.73 7.99 -3.96
N TYR A 183 -5.02 8.37 -4.00
CA TYR A 183 -5.59 9.37 -3.12
C TYR A 183 -5.76 8.83 -1.69
N THR A 184 -6.34 7.64 -1.54
CA THR A 184 -6.57 7.01 -0.23
C THR A 184 -5.26 6.75 0.51
N THR A 185 -4.20 6.33 -0.19
CA THR A 185 -2.86 6.12 0.38
C THR A 185 -2.11 7.45 0.64
N GLY A 186 -2.63 8.59 0.17
CA GLY A 186 -2.03 9.90 0.40
C GLY A 186 -0.79 10.19 -0.45
N ILE A 187 -0.69 9.61 -1.65
CA ILE A 187 0.45 9.85 -2.56
C ILE A 187 0.14 11.06 -3.45
N ASP A 188 0.22 12.22 -2.82
CA ASP A 188 -0.17 13.52 -3.37
C ASP A 188 1.01 14.23 -4.09
N PRO A 189 0.83 15.45 -4.62
CA PRO A 189 1.89 16.19 -5.31
C PRO A 189 3.10 16.58 -4.44
N GLU A 190 2.97 16.62 -3.11
CA GLU A 190 4.04 16.96 -2.18
C GLU A 190 4.94 15.74 -1.88
N GLU A 191 4.42 14.53 -2.06
CA GLU A 191 5.13 13.28 -1.83
C GLU A 191 6.14 12.92 -2.95
N GLU A 192 7.14 12.08 -2.62
CA GLU A 192 8.16 11.63 -3.58
C GLU A 192 7.56 10.81 -4.73
N GLY A 193 6.43 10.14 -4.47
CA GLY A 193 5.77 9.21 -5.37
C GLY A 193 6.35 7.79 -5.32
N ILE A 194 5.59 6.83 -5.83
CA ILE A 194 5.93 5.41 -5.77
C ILE A 194 6.48 4.90 -7.10
N LYS A 195 7.31 3.85 -7.07
CA LYS A 195 7.79 3.21 -8.31
C LYS A 195 6.70 2.31 -8.88
N ARG A 196 6.75 2.08 -10.19
CA ARG A 196 5.87 1.10 -10.86
C ARG A 196 5.92 -0.29 -10.22
N THR A 197 7.11 -0.75 -9.82
CA THR A 197 7.31 -2.08 -9.22
C THR A 197 6.70 -2.20 -7.84
N GLU A 198 6.52 -1.08 -7.15
CA GLU A 198 5.97 -1.00 -5.79
C GLU A 198 4.45 -0.77 -5.81
N LEU A 199 3.84 -0.58 -7.00
CA LEU A 199 2.46 -0.13 -7.13
C LEU A 199 1.45 -1.07 -6.48
N LEU A 200 1.53 -2.37 -6.76
CA LEU A 200 0.57 -3.34 -6.23
C LEU A 200 0.73 -3.48 -4.71
N ASP A 201 1.98 -3.55 -4.24
CA ASP A 201 2.28 -3.71 -2.81
C ASP A 201 1.95 -2.45 -1.99
N SER A 202 2.15 -1.25 -2.56
CA SER A 202 1.96 0.02 -1.83
C SER A 202 0.50 0.48 -1.80
N LEU A 203 -0.26 0.18 -2.85
CA LEU A 203 -1.64 0.64 -3.00
C LEU A 203 -2.67 -0.43 -2.62
N ASP A 204 -2.24 -1.69 -2.43
CA ASP A 204 -3.10 -2.85 -2.18
C ASP A 204 -4.27 -2.95 -3.18
N VAL A 205 -3.96 -2.79 -4.46
CA VAL A 205 -4.94 -2.82 -5.56
C VAL A 205 -4.83 -4.10 -6.37
N ASP A 206 -5.98 -4.68 -6.70
CA ASP A 206 -6.10 -5.73 -7.69
C ASP A 206 -6.50 -5.11 -9.04
N ILE A 207 -5.70 -5.34 -10.08
CA ILE A 207 -5.91 -4.79 -11.42
C ILE A 207 -5.77 -5.88 -12.48
N GLU A 208 -6.62 -5.83 -13.51
CA GLU A 208 -6.62 -6.82 -14.59
C GLU A 208 -5.49 -6.58 -15.60
N TYR A 209 -5.11 -5.32 -15.79
CA TYR A 209 -4.11 -4.89 -16.77
C TYR A 209 -2.75 -4.62 -16.11
N GLN A 210 -1.70 -4.68 -16.93
CA GLN A 210 -0.34 -4.45 -16.45
C GLN A 210 -0.20 -3.04 -15.84
N PRO A 211 0.47 -2.89 -14.66
CA PRO A 211 0.65 -1.59 -14.00
C PRO A 211 1.21 -0.51 -14.92
N ARG A 212 2.13 -0.88 -15.83
CA ARG A 212 2.69 0.04 -16.83
C ARG A 212 1.61 0.68 -17.70
N THR A 213 0.65 -0.11 -18.17
CA THR A 213 -0.42 0.33 -19.06
C THR A 213 -1.34 1.31 -18.35
N VAL A 214 -1.75 0.97 -17.12
CA VAL A 214 -2.62 1.80 -16.30
C VAL A 214 -1.95 3.13 -15.96
N LEU A 215 -0.70 3.10 -15.46
CA LEU A 215 0.07 4.30 -15.14
C LEU A 215 0.28 5.21 -16.35
N ASN A 216 0.63 4.65 -17.51
CA ASN A 216 0.80 5.44 -18.72
C ASN A 216 -0.48 6.18 -19.10
N HIS A 217 -1.65 5.52 -19.04
CA HIS A 217 -2.92 6.17 -19.34
C HIS A 217 -3.27 7.27 -18.32
N LEU A 218 -3.01 7.04 -17.04
CA LEU A 218 -3.24 8.05 -16.00
C LEU A 218 -2.30 9.26 -16.13
N VAL A 219 -1.04 9.04 -16.51
CA VAL A 219 -0.09 10.11 -16.84
C VAL A 219 -0.56 10.89 -18.06
N ASP A 220 -0.93 10.20 -19.15
CA ASP A 220 -1.45 10.84 -20.36
C ASP A 220 -2.78 11.59 -20.12
N ALA A 221 -3.56 11.17 -19.13
CA ALA A 221 -4.80 11.84 -18.73
C ALA A 221 -4.56 13.09 -17.85
N GLY A 222 -3.32 13.30 -17.38
CA GLY A 222 -2.98 14.36 -16.44
C GLY A 222 -3.39 14.06 -14.98
N VAL A 223 -3.75 12.81 -14.67
CA VAL A 223 -4.13 12.40 -13.30
C VAL A 223 -2.88 12.13 -12.46
N LEU A 224 -1.88 11.50 -13.04
CA LEU A 224 -0.59 11.24 -12.39
C LEU A 224 0.53 12.06 -13.03
N ALA A 225 1.45 12.55 -12.22
CA ALA A 225 2.74 13.04 -12.68
C ALA A 225 3.76 11.89 -12.69
N GLN A 226 4.50 11.75 -13.78
CA GLN A 226 5.69 10.90 -13.83
C GLN A 226 6.93 11.77 -13.61
N THR A 227 7.69 11.48 -12.57
CA THR A 227 8.92 12.22 -12.24
C THR A 227 10.11 11.27 -12.24
N ALA A 228 11.23 11.74 -12.81
CA ALA A 228 12.51 11.09 -12.59
C ALA A 228 13.10 11.61 -11.27
N PRO A 229 13.69 10.75 -10.43
CA PRO A 229 14.41 11.22 -9.27
C PRO A 229 15.58 12.13 -9.70
N PRO A 230 15.97 13.11 -8.88
CA PRO A 230 17.06 14.01 -9.21
C PRO A 230 18.37 13.23 -9.34
N GLY A 231 19.12 13.48 -10.42
CA GLY A 231 20.39 12.79 -10.66
C GLY A 231 20.65 12.54 -12.15
N PRO A 232 21.68 11.76 -12.46
CA PRO A 232 21.96 11.32 -13.83
C PRO A 232 20.93 10.29 -14.32
N ASP A 233 20.64 10.30 -15.62
CA ASP A 233 19.71 9.36 -16.28
C ASP A 233 20.19 7.89 -16.25
N VAL A 234 21.48 7.69 -15.98
CA VAL A 234 22.13 6.39 -15.88
C VAL A 234 23.19 6.47 -14.78
N PHE A 235 23.16 5.50 -13.87
CA PHE A 235 24.23 5.27 -12.89
C PHE A 235 25.10 4.13 -13.36
N ALA A 236 26.42 4.35 -13.36
CA ALA A 236 27.41 3.29 -13.49
C ALA A 236 27.78 2.80 -12.09
N ILE A 237 27.57 1.50 -11.83
CA ILE A 237 27.79 0.85 -10.53
C ILE A 237 28.86 -0.21 -10.72
N SER A 238 29.93 -0.16 -9.92
CA SER A 238 30.96 -1.21 -9.89
C SER A 238 30.51 -2.31 -8.95
N GLU A 239 30.34 -3.54 -9.43
CA GLU A 239 30.03 -4.69 -8.57
C GLU A 239 31.13 -4.96 -7.54
N ARG A 240 32.38 -4.68 -7.89
CA ARG A 240 33.54 -4.89 -7.02
C ARG A 240 33.53 -3.94 -5.82
N LEU A 241 33.20 -2.67 -6.05
CA LEU A 241 33.16 -1.65 -5.00
C LEU A 241 31.80 -1.56 -4.30
N ASP A 242 30.75 -2.12 -4.92
CA ASP A 242 29.35 -1.91 -4.54
C ASP A 242 29.01 -0.41 -4.40
N ASP A 243 29.52 0.40 -5.32
CA ASP A 243 29.39 1.87 -5.29
C ASP A 243 29.24 2.48 -6.70
N ILE A 244 28.71 3.70 -6.75
CA ILE A 244 28.50 4.49 -7.95
C ILE A 244 29.83 5.09 -8.42
N VAL A 245 30.25 4.78 -9.64
CA VAL A 245 31.52 5.19 -10.25
C VAL A 245 31.35 6.18 -11.40
N ASN A 246 30.26 6.97 -11.37
CA ASN A 246 29.96 7.99 -12.37
C ASN A 246 31.15 8.94 -12.59
N GLY A 247 31.55 9.11 -13.85
CA GLY A 247 32.69 9.97 -14.24
C GLY A 247 34.06 9.29 -14.23
N ASN A 248 34.21 8.16 -13.52
CA ASN A 248 35.46 7.39 -13.44
C ASN A 248 35.31 5.95 -13.97
N VAL A 249 34.29 5.72 -14.80
CA VAL A 249 33.93 4.39 -15.32
C VAL A 249 35.11 3.69 -16.02
N GLY A 250 35.87 4.43 -16.84
CA GLY A 250 37.03 3.88 -17.54
C GLY A 250 38.15 3.47 -16.60
N GLU A 251 38.49 4.33 -15.63
CA GLU A 251 39.56 4.04 -14.65
C GLU A 251 39.19 2.84 -13.77
N GLU A 252 37.94 2.75 -13.34
CA GLU A 252 37.45 1.59 -12.59
C GLU A 252 37.46 0.32 -13.44
N ALA A 253 37.06 0.40 -14.71
CA ALA A 253 37.08 -0.75 -15.62
C ALA A 253 38.52 -1.27 -15.82
N GLU A 254 39.48 -0.37 -16.03
CA GLU A 254 40.90 -0.70 -16.16
C GLU A 254 41.44 -1.37 -14.88
N ALA A 255 41.10 -0.85 -13.70
CA ALA A 255 41.51 -1.47 -12.43
C ALA A 255 40.96 -2.89 -12.24
N ASN A 256 39.70 -3.14 -12.65
CA ASN A 256 39.10 -4.47 -12.61
C ASN A 256 39.73 -5.41 -13.65
N LEU A 257 40.09 -4.91 -14.83
CA LEU A 257 40.81 -5.69 -15.85
C LEU A 257 42.20 -6.10 -15.35
N ASP A 258 42.93 -5.19 -14.69
CA ASP A 258 44.23 -5.51 -14.09
C ASP A 258 44.11 -6.59 -13.01
N ALA A 259 43.08 -6.52 -12.17
CA ALA A 259 42.79 -7.55 -11.17
C ALA A 259 42.41 -8.91 -11.81
N LEU A 260 41.61 -8.90 -12.88
CA LEU A 260 41.30 -10.11 -13.66
C LEU A 260 42.56 -10.71 -14.29
N ILE A 261 43.45 -9.89 -14.86
CA ILE A 261 44.71 -10.35 -15.45
C ILE A 261 45.61 -10.97 -14.37
N ALA A 262 45.71 -10.34 -13.20
CA ALA A 262 46.45 -10.91 -12.07
C ALA A 262 45.89 -12.28 -11.65
N HIS A 263 44.56 -12.42 -11.60
CA HIS A 263 43.92 -13.69 -11.27
C HIS A 263 44.21 -14.78 -12.32
N ILE A 264 44.21 -14.43 -13.61
CA ILE A 264 44.62 -15.34 -14.68
C ILE A 264 46.07 -15.80 -14.50
N ASP A 265 46.97 -14.89 -14.15
CA ASP A 265 48.40 -15.20 -13.98
C ASP A 265 48.68 -16.02 -12.70
N ASP A 266 47.91 -15.83 -11.63
CA ASP A 266 48.00 -16.62 -10.41
C ASP A 266 47.53 -18.07 -10.62
N GLU A 267 46.47 -18.30 -11.41
CA GLU A 267 46.00 -19.64 -11.79
C GLU A 267 47.10 -20.44 -12.53
N LEU A 268 47.88 -19.75 -13.37
CA LEU A 268 49.00 -20.34 -14.10
C LEU A 268 50.18 -20.71 -13.19
N GLN A 269 50.46 -19.90 -12.17
CA GLN A 269 51.51 -20.21 -11.20
C GLN A 269 51.15 -21.42 -10.33
N VAL A 270 49.90 -21.53 -9.89
CA VAL A 270 49.41 -22.69 -9.11
C VAL A 270 49.49 -23.98 -9.95
N THR A 271 49.15 -23.90 -11.24
CA THR A 271 49.25 -25.03 -12.18
C THR A 271 50.70 -25.46 -12.40
N ALA A 272 51.60 -24.50 -12.65
CA ALA A 272 53.03 -24.78 -12.86
C ALA A 272 53.75 -25.34 -11.62
N LEU A 273 53.37 -24.90 -10.41
CA LEU A 273 53.90 -25.44 -9.16
C LEU A 273 53.38 -26.85 -8.86
N SER A 274 52.16 -27.16 -9.29
CA SER A 274 51.57 -28.50 -9.16
C SER A 274 52.24 -29.52 -10.08
N GLU A 275 52.58 -29.13 -11.31
CA GLU A 275 53.36 -29.97 -12.24
C GLU A 275 54.82 -30.11 -11.79
N GLY A 276 55.44 -29.06 -11.24
CA GLY A 276 56.80 -29.10 -10.72
C GLY A 276 56.98 -29.85 -9.39
N ALA A 277 55.93 -29.92 -8.56
CA ALA A 277 55.94 -30.67 -7.30
C ALA A 277 55.82 -32.19 -7.50
N ALA A 278 55.38 -32.65 -8.68
CA ALA A 278 55.36 -34.08 -9.02
C ALA A 278 56.77 -34.70 -9.20
N GLU A 279 57.84 -33.88 -9.24
CA GLU A 279 59.22 -34.37 -9.42
C GLU A 279 60.15 -34.18 -8.20
N ARG A 280 59.68 -33.73 -7.03
CA ARG A 280 60.53 -33.67 -5.83
C ARG A 280 59.86 -34.19 -4.57
N ASP A 281 59.97 -35.49 -4.39
CA ASP A 281 59.72 -36.17 -3.12
C ASP A 281 60.93 -35.96 -2.18
N GLY A 282 60.74 -35.19 -1.12
CA GLY A 282 61.72 -34.94 -0.07
C GLY A 282 61.05 -34.36 1.19
N PRO A 283 61.32 -34.87 2.41
CA PRO A 283 60.44 -34.64 3.54
C PRO A 283 60.71 -33.31 4.26
N GLN A 284 59.61 -32.68 4.70
CA GLN A 284 59.46 -31.63 5.73
C GLN A 284 59.46 -30.16 5.27
N ALA A 285 58.28 -29.55 5.29
CA ALA A 285 57.92 -28.50 6.26
C ALA A 285 56.39 -28.22 6.23
N ARG A 286 55.78 -28.09 7.41
CA ARG A 286 54.39 -27.66 7.61
C ARG A 286 54.34 -26.13 7.65
N ALA A 287 53.39 -25.50 6.96
CA ALA A 287 52.50 -24.46 7.50
C ALA A 287 51.51 -23.92 6.44
N SER A 288 50.32 -23.56 6.94
CA SER A 288 49.17 -22.91 6.29
C SER A 288 48.28 -23.81 5.43
N ALA A 289 47.00 -23.89 5.85
CA ALA A 289 45.97 -24.72 5.25
C ALA A 289 45.77 -24.33 3.77
N PRO A 290 45.73 -25.31 2.84
CA PRO A 290 45.37 -25.01 1.47
C PRO A 290 43.87 -24.76 1.41
N SER A 291 43.50 -23.68 0.75
CA SER A 291 42.18 -23.53 0.16
C SER A 291 41.88 -24.77 -0.69
N VAL A 292 40.62 -25.20 -0.65
CA VAL A 292 40.12 -26.47 -1.16
C VAL A 292 40.60 -26.72 -2.60
N ALA A 293 41.59 -27.61 -2.74
CA ALA A 293 41.97 -28.17 -4.03
C ALA A 293 40.86 -29.12 -4.48
N VAL A 294 40.05 -28.65 -5.44
CA VAL A 294 39.18 -29.53 -6.23
C VAL A 294 40.09 -30.34 -7.13
N ALA A 295 40.27 -31.60 -6.77
CA ALA A 295 40.96 -32.61 -7.55
C ALA A 295 40.03 -33.07 -8.68
N ASP A 296 40.15 -32.45 -9.86
CA ASP A 296 39.96 -33.08 -11.16
C ASP A 296 40.67 -32.21 -12.21
N GLY A 297 41.86 -32.67 -12.64
CA GLY A 297 42.73 -31.98 -13.59
C GLY A 297 42.21 -32.01 -15.03
N ALA A 298 41.08 -31.37 -15.30
CA ALA A 298 40.57 -31.13 -16.65
C ALA A 298 39.56 -29.96 -16.74
N GLY A 299 39.49 -29.06 -15.76
CA GLY A 299 38.73 -27.81 -15.90
C GLY A 299 39.45 -26.85 -16.84
N ARG A 300 38.72 -26.19 -17.73
CA ARG A 300 39.22 -25.08 -18.54
C ARG A 300 39.68 -23.96 -17.61
N THR A 301 40.91 -23.47 -17.80
CA THR A 301 41.41 -22.28 -17.10
C THR A 301 40.64 -21.02 -17.52
N ILE A 302 40.66 -19.96 -16.71
CA ILE A 302 40.04 -18.67 -17.06
C ILE A 302 40.53 -18.20 -18.42
N ARG A 303 41.84 -18.29 -18.65
CA ARG A 303 42.46 -17.93 -19.94
C ARG A 303 41.85 -18.71 -21.10
N SER A 304 41.61 -20.02 -20.95
CA SER A 304 41.02 -20.84 -22.01
C SER A 304 39.52 -20.58 -22.23
N ILE A 305 38.78 -20.22 -21.18
CA ILE A 305 37.37 -19.81 -21.26
C ILE A 305 37.27 -18.49 -22.05
N LEU A 306 38.06 -17.49 -21.67
CA LEU A 306 38.08 -16.19 -22.32
C LEU A 306 38.60 -16.27 -23.76
N ALA A 307 39.60 -17.11 -24.04
CA ALA A 307 40.08 -17.35 -25.39
C ALA A 307 38.96 -17.88 -26.31
N ALA A 308 38.14 -18.81 -25.80
CA ALA A 308 37.00 -19.36 -26.52
C ALA A 308 35.92 -18.29 -26.74
N GLU A 309 35.61 -17.50 -25.71
CA GLU A 309 34.61 -16.42 -25.80
C GLU A 309 35.02 -15.36 -26.85
N PHE A 310 36.27 -14.89 -26.78
CA PHE A 310 36.77 -13.87 -27.70
C PHE A 310 37.19 -14.42 -29.07
N ALA A 311 37.14 -15.74 -29.27
CA ALA A 311 37.61 -16.43 -30.47
C ALA A 311 39.06 -16.07 -30.85
N ILE A 312 39.95 -16.04 -29.85
CA ILE A 312 41.38 -15.76 -29.99
C ILE A 312 42.24 -16.87 -29.39
N GLU A 313 43.55 -16.81 -29.63
CA GLU A 313 44.50 -17.73 -29.00
C GLU A 313 44.67 -17.39 -27.50
N PRO A 314 44.80 -18.39 -26.60
CA PRO A 314 44.95 -18.18 -25.15
C PRO A 314 46.04 -17.18 -24.77
N GLU A 315 47.17 -17.17 -25.48
CA GLU A 315 48.31 -16.30 -25.24
C GLU A 315 47.99 -14.82 -25.51
N ARG A 316 46.94 -14.55 -26.30
CA ARG A 316 46.53 -13.19 -26.69
C ARG A 316 45.45 -12.61 -25.80
N VAL A 317 44.93 -13.38 -24.83
CA VAL A 317 43.82 -12.95 -23.97
C VAL A 317 44.18 -11.70 -23.17
N THR A 318 45.34 -11.66 -22.52
CA THR A 318 45.78 -10.49 -21.73
C THR A 318 45.92 -9.24 -22.59
N ASP A 319 46.61 -9.33 -23.72
CA ASP A 319 46.78 -8.22 -24.67
C ASP A 319 45.42 -7.74 -25.21
N PHE A 320 44.49 -8.66 -25.44
CA PHE A 320 43.16 -8.36 -25.94
C PHE A 320 42.32 -7.63 -24.90
N LEU A 321 42.36 -8.07 -23.64
CA LEU A 321 41.69 -7.42 -22.51
C LEU A 321 42.19 -5.98 -22.29
N GLN A 322 43.48 -5.72 -22.48
CA GLN A 322 44.08 -4.38 -22.39
C GLN A 322 43.82 -3.48 -23.60
N SER A 323 43.07 -3.96 -24.60
CA SER A 323 42.83 -3.24 -25.85
C SER A 323 41.34 -3.02 -26.13
N GLY A 324 41.00 -1.85 -26.67
CA GLY A 324 39.61 -1.52 -27.00
C GLY A 324 38.91 -0.77 -25.87
N ASP A 325 37.58 -0.91 -25.79
CA ASP A 325 36.80 -0.29 -24.73
C ASP A 325 36.90 -1.13 -23.44
N PRO A 326 37.43 -0.58 -22.32
CA PRO A 326 37.71 -1.36 -21.12
C PRO A 326 36.45 -1.88 -20.45
N VAL A 327 35.31 -1.19 -20.57
CA VAL A 327 34.04 -1.62 -19.98
C VAL A 327 33.50 -2.84 -20.73
N ASP A 328 33.46 -2.76 -22.07
CA ASP A 328 33.00 -3.87 -22.91
C ASP A 328 33.88 -5.10 -22.69
N ARG A 329 35.21 -4.92 -22.61
CA ARG A 329 36.16 -6.01 -22.35
C ARG A 329 35.93 -6.67 -21.00
N LEU A 330 35.80 -5.86 -19.95
CA LEU A 330 35.61 -6.34 -18.60
C LEU A 330 34.29 -7.09 -18.47
N ASN A 331 33.17 -6.47 -18.86
CA ASN A 331 31.85 -7.05 -18.67
C ASN A 331 31.70 -8.36 -19.45
N THR A 332 32.17 -8.40 -20.71
CA THR A 332 32.16 -9.63 -21.50
C THR A 332 32.99 -10.73 -20.85
N ALA A 333 34.18 -10.39 -20.33
CA ALA A 333 35.04 -11.37 -19.67
C ALA A 333 34.39 -11.93 -18.39
N VAL A 334 33.83 -11.06 -17.55
CA VAL A 334 33.17 -11.47 -16.30
C VAL A 334 31.93 -12.32 -16.58
N GLU A 335 31.08 -11.94 -17.54
CA GLU A 335 29.91 -12.73 -17.93
C GLU A 335 30.29 -14.14 -18.42
N ALA A 336 31.37 -14.25 -19.21
CA ALA A 336 31.86 -15.54 -19.69
C ALA A 336 32.40 -16.43 -18.57
N ILE A 337 33.06 -15.84 -17.56
CA ILE A 337 33.54 -16.55 -16.38
C ILE A 337 32.36 -17.00 -15.51
N GLU A 338 31.39 -16.13 -15.23
CA GLU A 338 30.21 -16.44 -14.41
C GLU A 338 29.30 -17.49 -15.07
N SER A 339 29.22 -17.48 -16.39
CA SER A 339 28.48 -18.47 -17.17
C SER A 339 29.17 -19.84 -17.19
N SER A 340 30.47 -19.90 -16.88
CA SER A 340 31.22 -21.15 -16.80
C SER A 340 30.91 -21.88 -15.50
N LYS A 341 30.71 -23.20 -15.59
CA LYS A 341 30.59 -24.07 -14.40
C LYS A 341 31.94 -24.60 -13.92
N GLU A 342 33.01 -24.30 -14.65
CA GLU A 342 34.33 -24.90 -14.46
C GLU A 342 35.26 -24.04 -13.60
N VAL A 343 34.97 -22.74 -13.46
CA VAL A 343 35.79 -21.80 -12.69
C VAL A 343 34.92 -20.88 -11.83
N THR A 344 35.45 -20.48 -10.68
CA THR A 344 34.83 -19.50 -9.78
C THR A 344 35.44 -18.11 -10.02
N LYS A 345 34.58 -17.10 -10.20
CA LYS A 345 34.96 -15.68 -10.25
C LYS A 345 35.64 -15.24 -8.94
N SER A 346 36.68 -14.41 -9.02
CA SER A 346 37.28 -13.78 -7.81
C SER A 346 36.44 -12.59 -7.35
N GLU A 347 36.45 -12.29 -6.05
CA GLU A 347 35.82 -11.08 -5.50
C GLU A 347 36.60 -9.79 -5.86
N ASP A 348 37.83 -9.92 -6.38
CA ASP A 348 38.72 -8.78 -6.69
C ASP A 348 38.36 -8.02 -7.97
N TYR A 349 37.40 -8.53 -8.77
CA TYR A 349 36.90 -7.86 -9.97
C TYR A 349 35.42 -8.17 -10.19
N GLY A 350 34.72 -7.24 -10.83
CA GLY A 350 33.28 -7.36 -11.10
C GLY A 350 32.87 -6.56 -12.34
N GLN A 351 31.61 -6.71 -12.75
CA GLN A 351 31.06 -5.95 -13.87
C GLN A 351 30.87 -4.48 -13.48
N ILE A 352 30.82 -3.60 -14.49
CA ILE A 352 30.25 -2.27 -14.36
C ILE A 352 28.84 -2.31 -14.94
N VAL A 353 27.84 -2.14 -14.07
CA VAL A 353 26.43 -2.20 -14.44
C VAL A 353 25.89 -0.79 -14.62
N PHE A 354 25.15 -0.58 -15.72
CA PHE A 354 24.49 0.69 -16.00
C PHE A 354 22.99 0.57 -15.69
N VAL A 355 22.54 1.32 -14.69
CA VAL A 355 21.15 1.28 -14.22
C VAL A 355 20.51 2.66 -14.37
N SER A 356 19.38 2.71 -15.06
CA SER A 356 18.55 3.92 -15.08
C SER A 356 17.67 3.98 -13.84
N PRO A 357 17.54 5.15 -13.19
CA PRO A 357 16.64 5.29 -12.06
C PRO A 357 15.19 5.04 -12.49
N ALA A 358 14.42 4.41 -11.59
CA ALA A 358 13.01 4.16 -11.85
C ALA A 358 12.20 5.46 -11.72
N TYR A 359 11.29 5.69 -12.66
CA TYR A 359 10.30 6.76 -12.54
C TYR A 359 9.42 6.56 -11.31
N ARG A 360 9.07 7.68 -10.69
CA ARG A 360 8.08 7.77 -9.61
C ARG A 360 6.79 8.37 -10.13
N TYR A 361 5.68 7.93 -9.55
CA TYR A 361 4.34 8.34 -9.91
C TYR A 361 3.66 8.90 -8.66
N ARG A 362 2.93 10.00 -8.84
CA ARG A 362 2.14 10.66 -7.78
C ARG A 362 0.97 11.42 -8.38
N LEU A 363 -0.04 11.77 -7.59
CA LEU A 363 -1.16 12.58 -8.07
C LEU A 363 -0.69 13.97 -8.54
N THR A 364 -1.42 14.52 -9.50
CA THR A 364 -1.28 15.92 -9.90
C THR A 364 -2.14 16.82 -9.01
N GLU A 365 -1.79 18.10 -8.91
CA GLU A 365 -2.64 19.10 -8.24
C GLU A 365 -4.03 19.17 -8.88
N GLU A 366 -4.13 18.97 -10.20
CA GLU A 366 -5.39 18.95 -10.93
C GLU A 366 -6.25 17.76 -10.51
N ALA A 367 -5.66 16.56 -10.36
CA ALA A 367 -6.38 15.38 -9.89
C ALA A 367 -6.93 15.57 -8.47
N MET A 368 -6.16 16.20 -7.59
CA MET A 368 -6.57 16.49 -6.21
C MET A 368 -7.77 17.45 -6.12
N GLN A 369 -7.99 18.32 -7.12
CA GLN A 369 -9.14 19.22 -7.17
C GLN A 369 -10.43 18.54 -7.68
N LEU A 370 -10.32 17.30 -8.16
CA LEU A 370 -11.43 16.49 -8.67
C LEU A 370 -11.99 15.52 -7.62
N VAL A 371 -11.50 15.59 -6.39
CA VAL A 371 -11.95 14.84 -5.21
C VAL A 371 -12.29 15.86 -4.13
#